data_AF-A0A0J9WS04-F1
#
_entry.id   AF-A0A0J9WS04-F1
#
_cell.length_a   1.000
_cell.length_b   1.000
_cell.length_c   1.000
_cell.angle_alpha   90.00
_cell.angle_beta   90.00
_cell.angle_gamma   90.00
#
_symmetry.space_group_name_H-M   'P 1'
#
loop_
_entity.id
_entity.type
_entity.pdbx_description
1 polymer ?
#
loop_
_entity_poly.entity_id
_entity_poly.type
_entity_poly.pdbx_seq_one_letter_code
_entity_poly.pdbx_strand_id
1 'polypeptide(L)'
;MVQRIAAVVTQCIDCFGKIVRAPTTLAPSSPTFGKDMADQQTRFNVWAGNIGAHRTGLSSLDYRLRDSSQIEDQVLSLLKDLIELMQDAHNILMGNEVPWDKINAGDDEDFDGRDTELNQISVDIADVGLTHEGGDAETIASSLPEYLKDVARGGQPLPINAIGDEGSDSGCSQTSYATSLAGLDQC
;
A
#
# COMPACT_ATOMS: atom_id res chain seq x y z
N MET A 1 2.68 -0.62 -31.45
CA MET A 1 3.99 -1.16 -31.03
C MET A 1 3.76 -1.81 -29.68
N VAL A 2 3.90 -3.14 -29.57
CA VAL A 2 3.70 -3.84 -28.28
C VAL A 2 4.80 -3.38 -27.33
N GLN A 3 4.43 -2.84 -26.17
CA GLN A 3 5.41 -2.43 -25.17
C GLN A 3 6.02 -3.68 -24.53
N ARG A 4 7.34 -3.74 -24.45
CA ARG A 4 8.06 -4.87 -23.85
C ARG A 4 8.28 -4.63 -22.36
N ILE A 5 8.10 -5.67 -21.56
CA ILE A 5 8.35 -5.64 -20.11
C ILE A 5 9.78 -5.13 -19.85
N ALA A 6 10.78 -5.63 -20.59
CA ALA A 6 12.17 -5.17 -20.45
C ALA A 6 12.36 -3.65 -20.61
N ALA A 7 11.61 -3.03 -21.53
CA ALA A 7 11.68 -1.58 -21.74
C ALA A 7 11.05 -0.81 -20.58
N VAL A 8 9.93 -1.30 -20.03
CA VAL A 8 9.27 -0.67 -18.87
C VAL A 8 10.11 -0.83 -17.60
N VAL A 9 10.69 -2.02 -17.37
CA VAL A 9 11.60 -2.28 -16.24
C VAL A 9 12.81 -1.35 -16.27
N THR A 10 13.39 -1.10 -17.45
CA THR A 10 14.51 -0.14 -17.58
C THR A 10 14.08 1.27 -17.19
N GLN A 11 12.88 1.70 -17.61
CA GLN A 11 12.32 2.99 -17.20
C GLN A 11 12.07 3.08 -15.68
N CYS A 12 11.61 2.01 -15.04
CA CYS A 12 11.48 1.97 -13.58
C CYS A 12 12.84 2.20 -12.90
N ILE A 13 13.89 1.51 -13.35
CA ILE A 13 15.25 1.64 -12.79
C ILE A 13 15.76 3.08 -12.93
N ASP A 14 15.53 3.72 -14.07
CA ASP A 14 15.91 5.11 -14.30
C ASP A 14 15.15 6.07 -13.40
N CYS A 15 13.84 5.85 -13.19
CA CYS A 15 13.03 6.65 -12.28
C CYS A 15 13.50 6.52 -10.82
N PHE A 16 13.78 5.30 -10.35
CA PHE A 16 14.43 5.09 -9.04
C PHE A 16 15.74 5.87 -8.94
N GLY A 17 16.58 5.80 -9.97
CA GLY A 17 17.86 6.50 -10.01
C GLY A 17 17.73 8.02 -9.89
N LYS A 18 16.68 8.62 -10.46
CA LYS A 18 16.40 10.06 -10.32
C LYS A 18 16.07 10.44 -8.87
N ILE A 19 15.18 9.68 -8.23
CA ILE A 19 14.75 9.96 -6.84
C ILE A 19 15.90 9.71 -5.85
N VAL A 20 16.65 8.62 -6.00
CA VAL A 20 17.76 8.28 -5.07
C VAL A 20 18.91 9.29 -5.16
N ARG A 21 19.11 9.92 -6.33
CA ARG A 21 20.12 10.97 -6.51
C ARG A 21 19.64 12.36 -6.12
N ALA A 22 18.34 12.55 -5.89
CA ALA A 22 17.79 13.83 -5.51
C ALA A 22 18.27 14.22 -4.09
N PRO A 23 18.52 15.51 -3.83
CA PRO A 23 18.95 15.96 -2.50
C PRO A 23 17.93 15.61 -1.41
N THR A 24 18.34 14.85 -0.40
CA THR A 24 17.46 14.45 0.73
C THR A 24 16.92 15.65 1.51
N THR A 25 17.57 16.83 1.41
CA THR A 25 17.11 18.09 1.99
C THR A 25 15.73 18.54 1.47
N LEU A 26 15.30 18.01 0.32
CA LEU A 26 14.01 18.31 -0.30
C LEU A 26 12.83 17.58 0.38
N ALA A 27 13.09 16.55 1.20
CA ALA A 27 12.08 15.85 1.99
C ALA A 27 12.29 16.06 3.50
N PRO A 28 12.14 17.29 4.03
CA PRO A 28 12.40 17.58 5.44
C PRO A 28 11.46 16.84 6.40
N SER A 29 10.26 16.46 5.95
CA SER A 29 9.30 15.67 6.73
C SER A 29 9.65 14.18 6.81
N SER A 30 10.57 13.68 5.96
CA SER A 30 10.94 12.26 5.90
C SER A 30 12.47 12.10 5.75
N PRO A 31 13.22 12.13 6.86
CA PRO A 31 14.69 12.10 6.84
C PRO A 31 15.26 10.76 6.34
N THR A 32 14.49 9.67 6.39
CA THR A 32 14.90 8.34 5.90
C THR A 32 14.53 8.09 4.44
N PHE A 33 13.73 8.96 3.81
CA PHE A 33 13.16 8.75 2.47
C PHE A 33 14.18 8.29 1.43
N GLY A 34 15.33 8.97 1.33
CA GLY A 34 16.36 8.61 0.36
C GLY A 34 16.96 7.22 0.60
N LYS A 35 17.16 6.83 1.86
CA LYS A 35 17.64 5.49 2.24
C LYS A 35 16.58 4.43 1.92
N ASP A 36 15.33 4.70 2.26
CA ASP A 36 14.22 3.77 2.05
C ASP A 36 13.98 3.55 0.55
N MET A 37 14.07 4.61 -0.26
CA MET A 37 13.99 4.54 -1.72
C MET A 37 15.16 3.74 -2.33
N ALA A 38 16.38 3.88 -1.80
CA ALA A 38 17.52 3.08 -2.24
C ALA A 38 17.35 1.58 -1.92
N ASP A 39 16.74 1.25 -0.77
CA ASP A 39 16.36 -0.13 -0.44
C ASP A 39 15.31 -0.67 -1.42
N GLN A 40 14.28 0.12 -1.75
CA GLN A 40 13.26 -0.27 -2.73
C GLN A 40 13.87 -0.51 -4.12
N GLN A 41 14.79 0.36 -4.57
CA GLN A 41 15.52 0.16 -5.82
C GLN A 41 16.32 -1.16 -5.82
N THR A 42 16.95 -1.49 -4.69
CA THR A 42 17.72 -2.73 -4.55
C THR A 42 16.81 -3.95 -4.65
N ARG A 43 15.67 -3.96 -3.96
CA ARG A 43 14.67 -5.04 -4.04
C ARG A 43 14.13 -5.21 -5.46
N PHE A 44 13.84 -4.10 -6.14
CA PHE A 44 13.36 -4.11 -7.52
C PHE A 44 14.41 -4.72 -8.47
N ASN A 45 15.69 -4.36 -8.32
CA ASN A 45 16.78 -4.92 -9.11
C ASN A 45 16.94 -6.44 -8.89
N VAL A 46 16.80 -6.92 -7.65
CA VAL A 46 16.85 -8.36 -7.34
C VAL A 46 15.70 -9.09 -8.02
N TRP A 47 14.47 -8.56 -7.92
CA TRP A 47 13.30 -9.13 -8.62
C TRP A 47 13.52 -9.19 -10.13
N ALA A 48 13.93 -8.07 -10.75
CA ALA A 48 14.17 -7.98 -12.18
C ALA A 48 15.29 -8.92 -12.64
N GLY A 49 16.31 -9.11 -11.79
CA GLY A 49 17.42 -10.05 -11.97
C GLY A 49 16.96 -11.50 -12.01
N ASN A 50 16.24 -11.91 -10.97
CA ASN A 50 15.81 -13.30 -10.77
C ASN A 50 14.83 -13.77 -11.85
N ILE A 51 13.93 -12.90 -12.30
CA ILE A 51 12.89 -13.26 -13.26
C ILE A 51 13.34 -13.00 -14.72
N GLY A 52 14.50 -12.35 -14.91
CA GLY A 52 14.98 -11.97 -16.23
C GLY A 52 14.11 -10.88 -16.87
N ALA A 53 13.49 -10.02 -16.05
CA ALA A 53 12.53 -9.02 -16.51
C ALA A 53 13.19 -7.90 -17.33
N HIS A 54 14.48 -7.67 -17.14
CA HIS A 54 15.29 -6.70 -17.91
C HIS A 54 15.98 -7.32 -19.14
N ARG A 55 15.92 -8.64 -19.29
CA ARG A 55 16.63 -9.37 -20.36
C ARG A 55 15.80 -9.39 -21.63
N THR A 56 16.44 -9.73 -22.74
CA THR A 56 15.78 -9.99 -24.02
C THR A 56 16.08 -11.41 -24.48
N GLY A 57 15.23 -11.96 -25.36
CA GLY A 57 15.40 -13.33 -25.90
C GLY A 57 14.76 -14.42 -25.05
N LEU A 58 15.21 -15.67 -25.21
CA LEU A 58 14.52 -16.86 -24.68
C LEU A 58 14.45 -16.92 -23.15
N SER A 59 15.38 -16.26 -22.46
CA SER A 59 15.42 -16.17 -20.99
C SER A 59 14.72 -14.94 -20.43
N SER A 60 14.10 -14.12 -21.29
CA SER A 60 13.36 -12.93 -20.86
C SER A 60 11.99 -13.26 -20.29
N LEU A 61 11.50 -12.38 -19.41
CA LEU A 61 10.12 -12.47 -18.94
C LEU A 61 9.12 -12.31 -20.07
N ASP A 62 9.37 -11.40 -21.02
CA ASP A 62 8.57 -11.24 -22.25
C ASP A 62 8.39 -12.57 -22.99
N TYR A 63 9.48 -13.31 -23.22
CA TYR A 63 9.42 -14.59 -23.92
C TYR A 63 8.64 -15.65 -23.13
N ARG A 64 8.79 -15.68 -21.81
CA ARG A 64 8.11 -16.65 -20.93
C ARG A 64 6.59 -16.38 -20.82
N LEU A 65 6.16 -15.14 -20.99
CA LEU A 65 4.75 -14.74 -20.89
C LEU A 65 4.05 -14.60 -22.24
N ARG A 66 4.74 -14.80 -23.37
CA ARG A 66 4.18 -14.62 -24.72
C ARG A 66 2.87 -15.38 -25.00
N ASP A 67 2.67 -16.51 -24.33
CA ASP A 67 1.49 -17.38 -24.48
C ASP A 67 0.45 -17.13 -23.35
N SER A 68 0.73 -16.16 -22.47
CA SER A 68 -0.02 -15.80 -21.26
C SER A 68 -0.28 -14.29 -21.21
N SER A 69 -0.98 -13.77 -22.22
CA SER A 69 -1.19 -12.33 -22.41
C SER A 69 -1.81 -11.62 -21.19
N GLN A 70 -2.74 -12.27 -20.48
CA GLN A 70 -3.35 -11.69 -19.27
C GLN A 70 -2.30 -11.35 -18.18
N ILE A 71 -1.33 -12.25 -17.98
CA ILE A 71 -0.27 -12.06 -16.98
C ILE A 71 0.72 -11.01 -17.48
N GLU A 72 1.04 -11.02 -18.78
CA GLU A 72 1.88 -9.99 -19.41
C GLU A 72 1.28 -8.59 -19.22
N ASP A 73 -0.01 -8.43 -19.53
CA ASP A 73 -0.74 -7.18 -19.38
C ASP A 73 -0.79 -6.71 -17.93
N GLN A 74 -1.03 -7.62 -16.98
CA GLN A 74 -1.02 -7.29 -15.55
C GLN A 74 0.36 -6.82 -15.09
N VAL A 75 1.43 -7.50 -15.51
CA VAL A 75 2.80 -7.09 -15.17
C VAL A 75 3.10 -5.72 -15.77
N LEU A 76 2.72 -5.47 -17.02
CA LEU A 76 2.90 -4.18 -17.66
C LEU A 76 2.11 -3.07 -16.96
N SER A 77 0.87 -3.32 -16.52
CA SER A 77 0.07 -2.36 -15.76
C SER A 77 0.79 -1.97 -14.47
N LEU A 78 1.15 -2.96 -13.64
CA LEU A 78 1.80 -2.71 -12.35
C LEU A 78 3.13 -1.95 -12.50
N LEU A 79 3.92 -2.24 -13.53
CA LEU A 79 5.17 -1.52 -13.79
C LEU A 79 4.93 -0.07 -14.23
N LYS A 80 3.85 0.20 -14.98
CA LYS A 80 3.47 1.57 -15.37
C LYS A 80 2.96 2.36 -14.18
N ASP A 81 2.06 1.77 -13.39
CA ASP A 81 1.54 2.37 -12.17
C ASP A 81 2.71 2.73 -11.23
N LEU A 82 3.71 1.85 -11.12
CA LEU A 82 4.93 2.13 -10.36
C LEU A 82 5.74 3.32 -10.94
N ILE A 83 5.83 3.43 -12.27
CA ILE A 83 6.50 4.58 -12.92
C ILE A 83 5.76 5.88 -12.60
N GLU A 84 4.43 5.89 -12.71
CA GLU A 84 3.58 7.06 -12.42
C GLU A 84 3.78 7.49 -10.96
N LEU A 85 3.64 6.57 -10.00
CA LEU A 85 3.85 6.86 -8.58
C LEU A 85 5.25 7.41 -8.27
N MET A 86 6.29 6.90 -8.94
CA MET A 86 7.65 7.42 -8.79
C MET A 86 7.82 8.81 -9.42
N GLN A 87 7.17 9.08 -10.55
CA GLN A 87 7.20 10.39 -11.19
C GLN A 87 6.50 11.44 -10.33
N ASP A 88 5.35 11.11 -9.75
CA ASP A 88 4.62 11.98 -8.82
C ASP A 88 5.47 12.25 -7.57
N ALA A 89 6.07 11.21 -6.98
CA ALA A 89 6.98 11.37 -5.84
C ALA A 89 8.18 12.27 -6.18
N HIS A 90 8.74 12.14 -7.38
CA HIS A 90 9.81 13.01 -7.87
C HIS A 90 9.33 14.45 -8.07
N ASN A 91 8.15 14.67 -8.65
CA ASN A 91 7.58 16.00 -8.85
C ASN A 91 7.32 16.70 -7.52
N ILE A 92 6.76 15.98 -6.54
CA ILE A 92 6.57 16.45 -5.17
C ILE A 92 7.90 16.84 -4.54
N LEU A 93 8.93 15.98 -4.68
CA LEU A 93 10.26 16.25 -4.12
C LEU A 93 10.90 17.49 -4.74
N MET A 94 10.73 17.71 -6.04
CA MET A 94 11.26 18.89 -6.73
C MET A 94 10.43 20.17 -6.49
N GLY A 95 9.26 20.04 -5.83
CA GLY A 95 8.33 21.15 -5.60
C GLY A 95 7.48 21.52 -6.81
N ASN A 96 7.41 20.64 -7.81
CA ASN A 96 6.62 20.84 -9.03
C ASN A 96 5.16 20.44 -8.86
N GLU A 97 4.85 19.65 -7.84
CA GLU A 97 3.54 19.10 -7.56
C GLU A 97 3.24 19.17 -6.07
N VAL A 98 1.98 19.44 -5.72
CA VAL A 98 1.54 19.57 -4.33
C VAL A 98 1.18 18.18 -3.80
N PRO A 99 1.75 17.76 -2.65
CA PRO A 99 1.33 16.56 -1.95
C PRO A 99 -0.20 16.49 -1.76
N TRP A 100 -0.78 15.31 -1.95
CA TRP A 100 -2.23 15.09 -1.86
C TRP A 100 -2.85 15.52 -0.52
N ASP A 101 -2.08 15.47 0.58
CA ASP A 101 -2.50 15.89 1.93
C ASP A 101 -2.66 17.40 2.07
N LYS A 102 -2.15 18.18 1.12
CA LYS A 102 -2.20 19.65 1.11
C LYS A 102 -3.25 20.23 0.14
N ILE A 103 -3.89 19.39 -0.68
CA ILE A 103 -4.84 19.84 -1.71
C ILE A 103 -6.17 20.33 -1.09
N ASN A 104 -6.55 19.88 0.10
CA ASN A 104 -7.82 20.23 0.77
C ASN A 104 -7.69 21.30 1.88
N ALA A 105 -6.52 21.92 2.04
CA ALA A 105 -6.27 22.86 3.12
C ALA A 105 -6.59 24.34 2.78
N GLY A 106 -7.19 24.61 1.59
CA GLY A 106 -7.31 25.96 1.04
C GLY A 106 -8.64 26.38 0.44
N ASP A 107 -9.64 25.51 0.28
CA ASP A 107 -10.90 25.86 -0.40
C ASP A 107 -12.10 25.97 0.56
N ASP A 108 -11.92 26.71 1.65
CA ASP A 108 -13.04 27.38 2.35
C ASP A 108 -13.20 28.82 1.81
N GLU A 109 -12.90 29.05 0.53
CA GLU A 109 -13.27 30.32 -0.13
C GLU A 109 -14.79 30.30 -0.37
N ASP A 110 -15.49 31.08 0.45
CA ASP A 110 -16.93 31.38 0.44
C ASP A 110 -17.60 31.22 -0.94
N PHE A 111 -18.27 30.08 -1.15
CA PHE A 111 -19.20 29.92 -2.27
C PHE A 111 -20.51 30.66 -1.95
N ASP A 112 -20.49 31.99 -2.04
CA ASP A 112 -21.70 32.80 -2.04
C ASP A 112 -22.42 32.61 -3.38
N GLY A 113 -23.40 31.70 -3.39
CA GLY A 113 -24.40 31.66 -4.43
C GLY A 113 -24.87 30.25 -4.77
N ARG A 114 -25.94 29.80 -4.09
CA ARG A 114 -27.24 29.48 -4.72
C ARG A 114 -28.17 28.80 -3.70
N ASP A 115 -28.84 29.62 -2.90
CA ASP A 115 -29.76 29.14 -1.86
C ASP A 115 -31.23 29.15 -2.31
N THR A 116 -31.50 29.42 -3.59
CA THR A 116 -32.87 29.74 -4.04
C THR A 116 -33.75 28.54 -4.44
N GLU A 117 -33.31 27.28 -4.29
CA GLU A 117 -34.11 26.12 -4.74
C GLU A 117 -34.47 25.08 -3.66
N LEU A 118 -34.06 25.24 -2.39
CA LEU A 118 -34.41 24.28 -1.31
C LEU A 118 -35.58 24.72 -0.41
N ASN A 119 -35.99 25.99 -0.44
CA ASN A 119 -37.10 26.49 0.39
C ASN A 119 -38.51 26.18 -0.16
N GLN A 120 -38.64 25.49 -1.29
CA GLN A 120 -39.96 25.17 -1.87
C GLN A 120 -40.58 23.85 -1.34
N ILE A 121 -39.84 23.02 -0.59
CA ILE A 121 -40.28 21.66 -0.22
C ILE A 121 -40.84 21.59 1.22
N SER A 122 -40.74 22.67 2.02
CA SER A 122 -41.07 22.63 3.46
C SER A 122 -42.51 23.06 3.83
N VAL A 123 -43.38 23.38 2.87
CA VAL A 123 -44.73 23.89 3.20
C VAL A 123 -45.79 22.78 3.36
N ASP A 124 -45.56 21.55 2.88
CA ASP A 124 -46.62 20.53 2.82
C ASP A 124 -46.45 19.33 3.79
N ILE A 125 -45.53 19.36 4.76
CA ILE A 125 -45.32 18.25 5.71
C ILE A 125 -45.47 18.73 7.17
N ALA A 126 -46.53 19.47 7.49
CA ALA A 126 -46.85 19.87 8.87
C ALA A 126 -48.16 19.27 9.40
N ASP A 127 -48.79 18.33 8.69
CA ASP A 127 -50.10 17.79 9.08
C ASP A 127 -50.20 16.26 9.10
N VAL A 128 -49.16 15.57 9.55
CA VAL A 128 -49.32 14.18 10.01
C VAL A 128 -48.57 14.00 11.33
N GLY A 129 -49.26 14.33 12.42
CA GLY A 129 -48.79 14.02 13.76
C GLY A 129 -48.79 12.52 14.02
N LEU A 130 -47.66 11.98 14.45
CA LEU A 130 -47.59 10.75 15.25
C LEU A 130 -46.42 10.87 16.24
N THR A 131 -46.81 11.02 17.50
CA THR A 131 -45.99 10.88 18.70
C THR A 131 -45.43 9.45 18.80
N HIS A 132 -44.12 9.28 18.96
CA HIS A 132 -43.60 8.13 19.68
C HIS A 132 -42.32 8.49 20.44
N GLU A 133 -42.42 8.31 21.74
CA GLU A 133 -41.42 8.53 22.78
C GLU A 133 -40.20 7.60 22.63
N GLY A 134 -39.06 8.03 23.19
CA GLY A 134 -37.77 7.39 23.06
C GLY A 134 -37.65 6.01 23.70
N GLY A 135 -36.75 5.21 23.13
CA GLY A 135 -36.29 3.93 23.64
C GLY A 135 -34.92 3.58 23.03
N ASP A 136 -33.89 3.73 23.86
CA ASP A 136 -32.62 3.00 23.91
C ASP A 136 -32.23 2.08 22.73
N ALA A 137 -31.12 2.46 22.06
CA ALA A 137 -30.43 1.61 21.10
C ALA A 137 -29.62 0.51 21.82
N GLU A 138 -30.20 -0.67 22.03
CA GLU A 138 -29.45 -1.85 22.44
C GLU A 138 -28.58 -2.39 21.28
N THR A 139 -27.30 -2.00 21.26
CA THR A 139 -26.27 -2.64 20.42
C THR A 139 -25.57 -3.72 21.25
N ILE A 140 -26.16 -4.93 21.31
CA ILE A 140 -25.54 -6.05 22.03
C ILE A 140 -24.52 -6.74 21.14
N ALA A 141 -23.24 -6.41 21.33
CA ALA A 141 -22.12 -7.23 20.87
C ALA A 141 -22.05 -8.51 21.72
N SER A 142 -22.81 -9.53 21.32
CA SER A 142 -22.96 -10.81 22.05
C SER A 142 -21.69 -11.69 22.10
N SER A 143 -20.55 -11.20 21.62
CA SER A 143 -19.27 -11.93 21.61
C SER A 143 -18.27 -11.47 22.68
N LEU A 144 -18.63 -10.54 23.55
CA LEU A 144 -17.80 -10.19 24.71
C LEU A 144 -17.95 -11.26 25.79
N PRO A 145 -16.85 -11.88 26.26
CA PRO A 145 -16.90 -12.81 27.38
C PRO A 145 -17.42 -12.10 28.64
N GLU A 146 -18.23 -12.80 29.43
CA GLU A 146 -18.99 -12.27 30.59
C GLU A 146 -18.15 -11.38 31.53
N TYR A 147 -16.86 -11.70 31.73
CA TYR A 147 -15.97 -10.93 32.61
C TYR A 147 -15.63 -9.51 32.12
N LEU A 148 -15.87 -9.19 30.84
CA LEU A 148 -15.64 -7.86 30.26
C LEU A 148 -16.90 -6.99 30.23
N LYS A 149 -18.07 -7.57 30.46
CA LYS A 149 -19.36 -6.88 30.36
C LYS A 149 -19.55 -5.85 31.47
N ASP A 150 -19.03 -6.14 32.66
CA ASP A 150 -19.11 -5.24 33.83
C ASP A 150 -18.13 -4.07 33.76
N VAL A 151 -16.96 -4.26 33.12
CA VAL A 151 -15.96 -3.19 32.96
C VAL A 151 -16.45 -2.10 32.01
N ALA A 152 -17.15 -2.49 30.93
CA ALA A 152 -17.75 -1.55 29.97
C ALA A 152 -18.84 -0.67 30.61
N ARG A 153 -19.56 -1.19 31.62
CA ARG A 153 -20.61 -0.46 32.34
C ARG A 153 -20.08 0.49 33.42
N GLY A 154 -18.84 0.28 33.88
CA GLY A 154 -18.22 1.00 34.99
C GLY A 154 -17.17 2.06 34.62
N GLY A 155 -16.77 2.17 33.35
CA GLY A 155 -15.83 3.20 32.89
C GLY A 155 -14.41 3.12 33.46
N GLN A 156 -13.99 1.96 33.99
CA GLN A 156 -12.63 1.76 34.53
C GLN A 156 -11.65 1.18 33.48
N PRO A 157 -10.38 1.62 33.45
CA PRO A 157 -9.37 1.05 32.55
C PRO A 157 -9.01 -0.40 32.90
N LEU A 158 -8.80 -1.23 31.89
CA LEU A 158 -8.38 -2.63 32.04
C LEU A 158 -6.92 -2.74 32.53
N PRO A 159 -6.59 -3.62 33.48
CA PRO A 159 -5.21 -3.87 33.90
C PRO A 159 -4.43 -4.65 32.81
N ILE A 160 -3.30 -4.10 32.39
CA ILE A 160 -2.43 -4.57 31.28
C ILE A 160 -1.72 -5.92 31.54
N ASN A 161 -1.81 -6.49 32.74
CA ASN A 161 -0.93 -7.59 33.17
C ASN A 161 -1.47 -9.02 32.98
N ALA A 162 -2.45 -9.24 32.11
CA ALA A 162 -3.07 -10.56 31.94
C ALA A 162 -2.72 -11.31 30.64
N ILE A 163 -1.78 -10.81 29.82
CA ILE A 163 -1.27 -11.57 28.67
C ILE A 163 0.07 -12.20 29.09
N GLY A 164 0.01 -13.46 29.51
CA GLY A 164 1.19 -14.26 29.82
C GLY A 164 2.02 -14.49 28.56
N ASP A 165 3.31 -14.19 28.65
CA ASP A 165 4.36 -14.46 27.67
C ASP A 165 4.52 -15.96 27.47
N GLU A 166 3.80 -16.52 26.49
CA GLU A 166 4.05 -17.89 26.02
C GLU A 166 5.26 -17.87 25.07
N GLY A 167 6.40 -18.28 25.62
CA GLY A 167 7.67 -18.39 24.90
C GLY A 167 7.50 -19.13 23.58
N SER A 168 7.75 -18.42 22.48
CA SER A 168 7.65 -18.94 21.12
C SER A 168 8.82 -19.90 20.84
N ASP A 169 8.57 -21.20 20.99
CA ASP A 169 9.53 -22.25 20.65
C ASP A 169 9.50 -22.52 19.14
N SER A 170 10.12 -21.63 18.38
CA SER A 170 10.32 -21.79 16.93
C SER A 170 11.50 -22.74 16.71
N GLY A 171 11.20 -24.02 16.52
CA GLY A 171 12.18 -25.07 16.29
C GLY A 171 13.18 -24.77 15.17
N CYS A 172 14.45 -24.91 15.49
CA CYS A 172 15.55 -24.99 14.54
C CYS A 172 15.31 -26.15 13.55
N SER A 173 14.83 -25.85 12.35
CA SER A 173 14.90 -26.79 11.24
C SER A 173 16.33 -26.82 10.71
N GLN A 174 17.10 -27.81 11.16
CA GLN A 174 18.38 -28.18 10.53
C GLN A 174 18.10 -28.95 9.25
N THR A 175 18.36 -28.34 8.08
CA THR A 175 18.47 -29.08 6.82
C THR A 175 19.94 -29.39 6.56
N SER A 176 20.36 -30.64 6.78
CA SER A 176 21.69 -31.13 6.39
C SER A 176 21.74 -31.39 4.89
N TYR A 177 22.69 -30.78 4.17
CA TYR A 177 23.02 -31.17 2.79
C TYR A 177 24.08 -32.26 2.79
N ALA A 178 23.76 -33.43 2.22
CA ALA A 178 24.72 -34.49 1.93
C ALA A 178 25.50 -34.14 0.65
N THR A 179 26.83 -34.09 0.75
CA THR A 179 27.73 -34.02 -0.42
C THR A 179 28.05 -35.44 -0.87
N SER A 180 27.50 -35.91 -1.98
CA SER A 180 27.98 -37.12 -2.65
C SER A 180 29.23 -36.78 -3.46
N LEU A 181 30.38 -37.21 -2.92
CA LEU A 181 31.67 -37.20 -3.59
C LEU A 181 31.62 -38.25 -4.72
N ALA A 182 31.52 -37.79 -5.97
CA ALA A 182 31.66 -38.66 -7.14
C ALA A 182 33.10 -39.16 -7.21
N GLY A 183 33.27 -40.48 -7.12
CA GLY A 183 34.57 -41.13 -7.27
C GLY A 183 35.18 -40.85 -8.64
N LEU A 184 36.41 -40.35 -8.63
CA LEU A 184 37.30 -40.43 -9.78
C LEU A 184 37.76 -41.88 -9.91
N ASP A 185 37.08 -42.62 -10.77
CA ASP A 185 37.61 -43.85 -11.36
C ASP A 185 37.66 -43.64 -12.87
N GLN A 186 38.86 -43.50 -13.41
CA GLN A 186 39.14 -43.82 -14.80
C GLN A 186 40.63 -44.01 -15.05
N CYS A 187 40.89 -45.22 -15.56
CA CYS A 187 42.13 -45.81 -16.07
C CYS A 187 42.91 -44.96 -17.07
#